data_AF-A0A957CV48-F1
#
_entry.id   AF-A0A957CV48-F1
#
_cell.length_a   1.000
_cell.length_b   1.000
_cell.length_c   1.000
_cell.angle_alpha   90.00
_cell.angle_beta   90.00
_cell.angle_gamma   90.00
#
_symmetry.space_group_name_H-M   'P 1'
#
loop_
_entity.id
_entity.type
_entity.pdbx_description
1 polymer ?
#
loop_
_entity_poly.entity_id
_entity_poly.type
_entity_poly.pdbx_seq_one_letter_code
_entity_poly.pdbx_strand_id
1 'polypeptide(L)'
;MDRFLPAFRTKIWLTTAVTAVGYLLIRLWFPLPPYFNRVPQLDLRAFSPSLSAGFGYGLLLLILFGVYWQTFQWARQHMVAPAFIVGSTLFFGLLLLNSYPINATDVYRYVIRGRVAAVYGQSQFVVPPDAFPNDRFAHFAGEWSGETSPYGPVWEGIATAVAAVSQDN
;
A
#
# COMPACT_ATOMS: atom_id res chain seq x y z
N MET A 1 -14.92 33.30 -10.02
CA MET A 1 -14.10 32.29 -9.32
C MET A 1 -14.35 32.27 -7.80
N ASP A 2 -15.50 32.74 -7.32
CA ASP A 2 -15.94 32.60 -5.93
C ASP A 2 -17.40 32.19 -5.92
N ARG A 3 -17.70 30.91 -5.68
CA ARG A 3 -19.08 30.50 -5.37
C ARG A 3 -19.14 29.19 -4.61
N PHE A 4 -18.33 29.07 -3.57
CA PHE A 4 -18.56 28.10 -2.53
C PHE A 4 -19.06 28.84 -1.30
N LEU A 5 -20.32 28.60 -0.94
CA LEU A 5 -20.92 29.14 0.28
C LEU A 5 -19.97 28.89 1.47
N PRO A 6 -19.85 29.79 2.46
CA PRO A 6 -18.89 29.66 3.55
C PRO A 6 -18.89 28.27 4.23
N ALA A 7 -20.08 27.67 4.39
CA ALA A 7 -20.26 26.33 4.94
C ALA A 7 -19.58 25.22 4.12
N PHE A 8 -19.47 25.38 2.81
CA PHE A 8 -18.81 24.44 1.90
C PHE A 8 -17.31 24.42 2.13
N ARG A 9 -16.69 25.61 2.23
CA ARG A 9 -15.25 25.74 2.46
C ARG A 9 -14.88 25.10 3.80
N THR A 10 -15.68 25.35 4.84
CA THR A 10 -15.46 24.77 6.18
C THR A 10 -15.47 23.24 6.18
N LYS A 11 -16.42 22.60 5.47
CA LYS A 11 -16.50 21.13 5.39
C LYS A 11 -15.30 20.50 4.68
N ILE A 12 -14.83 21.12 3.59
CA ILE A 12 -13.65 20.63 2.87
C ILE A 12 -12.40 20.76 3.73
N TRP A 13 -12.20 21.90 4.38
CA TRP A 13 -11.04 22.08 5.26
C TRP A 13 -11.07 21.12 6.45
N LEU A 14 -12.25 20.88 7.04
CA LEU A 14 -12.40 19.92 8.13
C LEU A 14 -12.07 18.50 7.68
N THR A 15 -12.68 18.02 6.59
CA THR A 15 -12.38 16.67 6.07
C THR A 15 -10.92 16.51 5.68
N THR A 16 -10.33 17.53 5.04
CA THR A 16 -8.91 17.56 4.69
C THR A 16 -8.03 17.46 5.94
N ALA A 17 -8.33 18.26 6.98
CA ALA A 17 -7.57 18.26 8.23
C ALA A 17 -7.66 16.91 8.96
N VAL A 18 -8.86 16.33 9.06
CA VAL A 18 -9.06 15.03 9.69
C VAL A 18 -8.31 13.92 8.94
N THR A 19 -8.39 13.91 7.60
CA THR A 19 -7.63 12.94 6.79
C THR A 19 -6.12 13.14 6.94
N ALA A 20 -5.63 14.38 6.92
CA ALA A 20 -4.21 14.67 7.09
C ALA A 20 -3.68 14.22 8.46
N VAL A 21 -4.42 14.53 9.53
CA VAL A 21 -4.09 14.04 10.89
C VAL A 21 -4.09 12.52 10.93
N GLY A 22 -5.12 11.87 10.38
CA GLY A 22 -5.18 10.41 10.35
C GLY A 22 -4.03 9.77 9.57
N TYR A 23 -3.59 10.37 8.46
CA TYR A 23 -2.46 9.87 7.67
C TYR A 23 -1.12 10.10 8.38
N LEU A 24 -0.96 11.21 9.08
CA LEU A 24 0.20 11.43 9.95
C LEU A 24 0.21 10.43 11.12
N LEU A 25 -0.93 10.13 11.72
CA LEU A 25 -1.04 9.08 12.75
C LEU A 25 -0.65 7.71 12.19
N ILE A 26 -1.08 7.35 10.98
CA ILE A 26 -0.65 6.12 10.29
C ILE A 26 0.88 6.11 10.13
N ARG A 27 1.46 7.20 9.60
CA ARG A 27 2.92 7.30 9.42
C ARG A 27 3.70 7.16 10.73
N LEU A 28 3.19 7.76 11.81
CA LEU A 28 3.82 7.70 13.13
C LEU A 28 3.67 6.33 13.80
N TRP A 29 2.53 5.67 13.59
CA TRP A 29 2.26 4.32 14.11
C TRP A 29 3.08 3.27 13.35
N PHE A 30 3.22 3.43 12.04
CA PHE A 30 3.90 2.51 11.14
C PHE A 30 5.09 3.21 10.45
N PRO A 31 6.18 3.55 11.15
CA PRO A 31 7.29 4.26 10.54
C PRO A 31 8.15 3.31 9.67
N LEU A 32 8.39 3.65 8.41
CA LEU A 32 9.28 2.89 7.51
C LEU A 32 10.77 2.96 7.88
N PRO A 33 11.37 4.12 8.22
CA PRO A 33 12.82 4.26 8.34
C PRO A 33 13.52 3.33 9.35
N PRO A 34 12.94 2.95 10.51
CA PRO A 34 13.59 2.01 11.41
C PRO A 34 13.44 0.54 10.99
N TYR A 35 12.58 0.22 10.00
CA TYR A 35 12.22 -1.16 9.66
C TYR A 35 12.42 -1.50 8.17
N PHE A 36 12.92 -0.58 7.33
CA PHE A 36 13.02 -0.78 5.88
C PHE A 36 13.84 -2.01 5.45
N ASN A 37 14.82 -2.42 6.27
CA ASN A 37 15.70 -3.57 6.02
C ASN A 37 15.40 -4.76 6.93
N ARG A 38 14.28 -4.74 7.65
CA ARG A 38 13.95 -5.79 8.61
C ARG A 38 13.36 -7.02 7.91
N VAL A 39 13.95 -8.17 8.21
CA VAL A 39 13.53 -9.49 7.72
C VAL A 39 13.39 -10.41 8.95
N PRO A 40 12.26 -11.13 9.13
CA PRO A 40 11.05 -11.09 8.30
C PRO A 40 10.35 -9.72 8.36
N GLN A 41 9.56 -9.44 7.33
CA GLN A 41 8.73 -8.24 7.25
C GLN A 41 7.75 -8.21 8.44
N LEU A 42 7.50 -7.01 8.96
CA LEU A 42 6.56 -6.82 10.06
C LEU A 42 5.13 -6.75 9.56
N ASP A 43 4.21 -7.34 10.31
CA ASP A 43 2.77 -7.29 10.05
C ASP A 43 2.06 -6.27 10.96
N LEU A 44 0.76 -6.10 10.76
CA LEU A 44 -0.05 -5.24 11.62
C LEU A 44 0.03 -5.65 13.11
N ARG A 45 0.15 -6.94 13.41
CA ARG A 45 0.20 -7.45 14.78
C ARG A 45 1.49 -7.03 15.49
N ALA A 46 2.60 -6.94 14.77
CA ALA A 46 3.87 -6.47 15.33
C ALA A 46 3.79 -5.01 15.81
N PHE A 47 3.03 -4.17 15.10
CA PHE A 47 2.83 -2.75 15.45
C PHE A 47 1.63 -2.49 16.37
N SER A 48 0.68 -3.42 16.42
CA SER A 48 -0.52 -3.35 17.24
C SER A 48 -0.70 -4.63 18.06
N PRO A 49 0.19 -4.90 19.03
CA PRO A 49 0.27 -6.21 19.70
C PRO A 49 -0.87 -6.45 20.71
N SER A 50 -1.56 -5.40 21.15
CA SER A 50 -2.66 -5.50 22.10
C SER A 50 -4.02 -5.36 21.42
N LEU A 51 -5.07 -5.90 22.06
CA LEU A 51 -6.45 -5.73 21.61
C LEU A 51 -6.85 -4.25 21.51
N SER A 52 -6.42 -3.41 22.47
CA SER A 52 -6.68 -1.97 22.45
C SER A 52 -5.99 -1.26 21.29
N ALA A 53 -4.74 -1.63 20.95
CA ALA A 53 -4.04 -1.09 19.79
C ALA A 53 -4.75 -1.49 18.49
N GLY A 54 -5.16 -2.77 18.37
CA GLY A 54 -5.96 -3.24 17.25
C GLY A 54 -7.29 -2.49 17.10
N PHE A 55 -8.02 -2.27 18.20
CA PHE A 55 -9.24 -1.45 18.19
C PHE A 55 -8.97 0.01 17.79
N GLY A 56 -7.88 0.60 18.30
CA GLY A 56 -7.49 1.97 17.95
C GLY A 56 -7.20 2.10 16.45
N TYR A 57 -6.49 1.13 15.87
CA TYR A 57 -6.23 1.09 14.43
C TYR A 57 -7.53 0.89 13.62
N GLY A 58 -8.38 -0.04 14.03
CA GLY A 58 -9.68 -0.26 13.39
C GLY A 58 -10.56 0.98 13.43
N LEU A 59 -10.63 1.67 14.58
CA LEU A 59 -11.37 2.92 14.72
C LEU A 59 -10.81 4.04 13.82
N LEU A 60 -9.48 4.16 13.74
CA LEU A 60 -8.84 5.12 12.84
C LEU A 60 -9.23 4.86 11.38
N LEU A 61 -9.21 3.61 10.94
CA LEU A 61 -9.67 3.24 9.59
C LEU A 61 -11.14 3.57 9.38
N LEU A 62 -12.02 3.25 10.34
CA LEU A 62 -13.45 3.55 10.24
C LEU A 62 -13.71 5.06 10.12
N ILE A 63 -12.98 5.88 10.89
CA ILE A 63 -13.06 7.34 10.79
C ILE A 63 -12.61 7.80 9.40
N LEU A 64 -11.46 7.33 8.92
CA LEU A 64 -10.93 7.71 7.60
C LEU A 64 -11.87 7.29 6.45
N PHE A 65 -12.44 6.08 6.50
CA PHE A 65 -13.45 5.63 5.54
C PHE A 65 -14.73 6.45 5.64
N GLY A 66 -15.18 6.79 6.84
CA GLY A 66 -16.34 7.65 7.05
C GLY A 66 -16.15 9.06 6.47
N VAL A 67 -14.95 9.65 6.63
CA VAL A 67 -14.59 10.94 6.04
C VAL A 67 -14.48 10.83 4.53
N TYR A 68 -13.83 9.77 4.00
CA TYR A 68 -13.76 9.50 2.56
C TYR A 68 -15.17 9.40 1.95
N TRP A 69 -16.07 8.64 2.58
CA TRP A 69 -17.44 8.49 2.11
C TRP A 69 -18.19 9.82 2.09
N GLN A 70 -18.06 10.64 3.14
CA GLN A 70 -18.66 11.97 3.18
C GLN A 70 -18.14 12.87 2.05
N THR A 71 -16.82 12.89 1.83
CA THR A 71 -16.18 13.64 0.74
C THR A 71 -16.65 13.14 -0.62
N PHE A 72 -16.75 11.83 -0.81
CA PHE A 72 -17.25 11.22 -2.04
C PHE A 72 -18.71 11.59 -2.32
N GLN A 73 -19.58 11.49 -1.30
CA GLN A 73 -21.00 11.82 -1.41
C GLN A 73 -21.23 13.31 -1.71
N TRP A 74 -20.30 14.16 -1.28
CA TRP A 74 -20.29 15.57 -1.66
C TRP A 74 -19.75 15.78 -3.08
N ALA A 75 -18.63 15.15 -3.44
CA ALA A 75 -18.00 15.26 -4.75
C ALA A 75 -18.92 14.80 -5.88
N ARG A 76 -19.72 13.74 -5.68
CA ARG A 76 -20.70 13.27 -6.69
C ARG A 76 -21.81 14.27 -7.02
N GLN A 77 -22.05 15.27 -6.17
CA GLN A 77 -23.08 16.30 -6.38
C GLN A 77 -22.51 17.55 -7.07
N HIS A 78 -21.19 17.61 -7.29
CA HIS A 78 -20.51 18.80 -7.77
C HIS A 78 -19.52 18.46 -8.88
N MET A 79 -19.25 19.42 -9.77
CA MET A 79 -18.17 19.27 -10.73
C MET A 79 -16.83 19.50 -10.01
N VAL A 80 -16.05 18.44 -9.83
CA VAL A 80 -14.71 18.52 -9.25
C VAL A 80 -13.67 18.60 -10.37
N ALA A 81 -12.82 19.62 -10.33
CA ALA A 81 -11.75 19.78 -11.30
C ALA A 81 -10.71 18.63 -11.18
N PRO A 82 -10.22 18.05 -12.28
CA PRO A 82 -9.18 17.02 -12.25
C PRO A 82 -7.92 17.45 -11.48
N ALA A 83 -7.53 18.72 -11.58
CA ALA A 83 -6.40 19.29 -10.84
C ALA A 83 -6.58 19.19 -9.31
N PHE A 84 -7.80 19.32 -8.80
CA PHE A 84 -8.07 19.14 -7.38
C PHE A 84 -7.86 17.68 -6.96
N ILE A 85 -8.36 16.74 -7.76
CA ILE A 85 -8.19 15.30 -7.51
C ILE A 85 -6.70 14.94 -7.47
N VAL A 86 -5.95 15.31 -8.52
CA VAL A 86 -4.51 15.05 -8.60
C VAL A 86 -3.75 15.75 -7.47
N GLY A 87 -4.07 17.01 -7.19
CA GLY A 87 -3.45 17.78 -6.11
C GLY A 87 -3.67 17.16 -4.73
N SER A 88 -4.89 16.71 -4.44
CA SER A 88 -5.19 15.99 -3.20
C SER A 88 -4.48 14.64 -3.12
N THR A 89 -4.46 13.86 -4.21
CA THR A 89 -3.74 12.59 -4.27
C THR A 89 -2.25 12.78 -3.98
N LEU A 90 -1.61 13.76 -4.61
CA LEU A 90 -0.20 14.06 -4.36
C LEU A 90 0.04 14.53 -2.92
N PHE A 91 -0.77 15.47 -2.43
CA PHE A 91 -0.65 15.99 -1.07
C PHE A 91 -0.74 14.88 -0.02
N PHE A 92 -1.79 14.06 -0.09
CA PHE A 92 -1.97 12.97 0.87
C PHE A 92 -0.96 11.83 0.67
N GLY A 93 -0.55 11.55 -0.56
CA GLY A 93 0.54 10.62 -0.86
C GLY A 93 1.85 11.06 -0.21
N LEU A 94 2.18 12.36 -0.26
CA LEU A 94 3.36 12.92 0.40
C LEU A 94 3.30 12.77 1.93
N LEU A 95 2.12 12.90 2.55
CA LEU A 95 1.96 12.68 3.99
C LEU A 95 2.23 11.23 4.40
N LEU A 96 1.86 10.28 3.53
CA LEU A 96 2.06 8.85 3.76
C LEU A 96 3.45 8.36 3.36
N LEU A 97 4.29 9.18 2.72
CA LEU A 97 5.70 8.80 2.49
C LEU A 97 6.36 8.43 3.81
N ASN A 98 7.18 7.38 3.77
CA ASN A 98 7.79 6.76 4.95
C ASN A 98 6.81 6.06 5.91
N SER A 99 5.59 5.73 5.47
CA SER A 99 4.75 4.74 6.16
C SER A 99 5.18 3.33 5.77
N TYR A 100 5.31 2.45 6.75
CA TYR A 100 5.64 1.03 6.55
C TYR A 100 4.46 0.30 5.88
N PRO A 101 4.70 -0.55 4.87
CA PRO A 101 3.63 -1.18 4.08
C PRO A 101 3.00 -2.39 4.81
N ILE A 102 2.33 -2.12 5.94
CA ILE A 102 1.77 -3.16 6.84
C ILE A 102 0.66 -4.03 6.22
N ASN A 103 0.00 -3.56 5.16
CA ASN A 103 -1.17 -4.25 4.58
C ASN A 103 -0.92 -4.85 3.20
N ALA A 104 0.26 -4.64 2.61
CA ALA A 104 0.54 -5.07 1.23
C ALA A 104 2.04 -5.28 1.03
N THR A 105 2.51 -6.52 1.22
CA THR A 105 3.87 -6.94 0.88
C THR A 105 3.94 -7.57 -0.52
N ASP A 106 2.85 -7.51 -1.28
CA ASP A 106 2.71 -8.15 -2.59
C ASP A 106 3.74 -7.69 -3.61
N VAL A 107 4.24 -6.45 -3.51
CA VAL A 107 5.34 -5.96 -4.36
C VAL A 107 6.56 -6.88 -4.28
N TYR A 108 6.97 -7.28 -3.08
CA TYR A 108 8.08 -8.20 -2.88
C TYR A 108 7.77 -9.58 -3.47
N ARG A 109 6.53 -10.02 -3.35
CA ARG A 109 6.06 -11.31 -3.89
C ARG A 109 6.05 -11.30 -5.43
N TYR A 110 5.71 -10.19 -6.06
CA TYR A 110 5.75 -10.05 -7.52
C TYR A 110 7.18 -10.08 -8.03
N VAL A 111 8.12 -9.44 -7.34
CA VAL A 111 9.54 -9.49 -7.71
C VAL A 111 10.03 -10.93 -7.74
N ILE A 112 9.79 -11.70 -6.67
CA ILE A 112 10.34 -13.05 -6.56
C ILE A 112 9.66 -14.02 -7.52
N ARG A 113 8.33 -13.94 -7.68
CA ARG A 113 7.61 -14.76 -8.68
C ARG A 113 8.03 -14.41 -10.11
N GLY A 114 8.18 -13.12 -10.41
CA GLY A 114 8.73 -12.67 -11.68
C GLY A 114 10.12 -13.23 -11.95
N ARG A 115 10.97 -13.38 -10.91
CA ARG A 115 12.29 -14.02 -11.03
C ARG A 115 12.24 -15.52 -11.28
N VAL A 116 11.26 -16.25 -10.73
CA VAL A 116 11.04 -17.68 -11.06
C VAL A 116 10.97 -17.89 -12.57
N ALA A 117 10.26 -17.00 -13.28
CA ALA A 117 10.22 -17.03 -14.74
C ALA A 117 11.44 -16.39 -15.40
N ALA A 118 11.82 -15.17 -15.00
CA ALA A 118 12.86 -14.39 -15.70
C ALA A 118 14.28 -14.93 -15.53
N VAL A 119 14.62 -15.45 -14.35
CA VAL A 119 15.97 -15.92 -14.00
C VAL A 119 16.09 -17.43 -14.17
N TYR A 120 15.07 -18.18 -13.75
CA TYR A 120 15.12 -19.64 -13.70
C TYR A 120 14.36 -20.33 -14.85
N GLY A 121 13.65 -19.56 -15.69
CA GLY A 121 12.88 -20.11 -16.82
C GLY A 121 11.73 -21.02 -16.40
N GLN A 122 11.32 -20.99 -15.12
CA GLN A 122 10.25 -21.84 -14.60
C GLN A 122 8.91 -21.12 -14.61
N SER A 123 7.83 -21.90 -14.70
CA SER A 123 6.48 -21.36 -14.58
C SER A 123 6.13 -21.11 -13.11
N GLN A 124 5.91 -19.84 -12.76
CA GLN A 124 5.43 -19.43 -11.43
C GLN A 124 4.02 -19.95 -11.07
N PHE A 125 3.31 -20.57 -12.02
CA PHE A 125 2.04 -21.27 -11.80
C PHE A 125 2.22 -22.72 -11.33
N VAL A 126 3.46 -23.22 -11.40
CA VAL A 126 3.78 -24.63 -11.11
C VAL A 126 4.88 -24.72 -10.07
N VAL A 127 5.85 -23.80 -10.12
CA VAL A 127 7.03 -23.80 -9.25
C VAL A 127 6.95 -22.61 -8.29
N PRO A 128 6.92 -22.87 -6.96
CA PRO A 128 6.93 -21.81 -5.95
C PRO A 128 8.34 -21.19 -5.77
N PRO A 129 8.42 -19.98 -5.17
CA PRO A 129 9.68 -19.32 -4.85
C PRO A 129 10.67 -20.14 -4.01
N ASP A 130 10.20 -20.94 -3.05
CA ASP A 130 11.06 -21.70 -2.12
C ASP A 130 11.87 -22.82 -2.80
N ALA A 131 11.54 -23.18 -4.04
CA ALA A 131 12.37 -24.05 -4.89
C ALA A 131 13.74 -23.43 -5.22
N PHE A 132 13.90 -22.12 -5.01
CA PHE A 132 15.13 -21.36 -5.26
C PHE A 132 15.65 -20.69 -3.98
N PRO A 133 16.04 -21.45 -2.94
CA PRO A 133 16.43 -20.89 -1.65
C PRO A 133 17.72 -20.06 -1.71
N ASN A 134 18.52 -20.26 -2.75
CA ASN A 134 19.75 -19.50 -3.00
C ASN A 134 19.53 -18.20 -3.78
N ASP A 135 18.30 -17.89 -4.21
CA ASP A 135 18.00 -16.58 -4.81
C ASP A 135 18.23 -15.48 -3.78
N ARG A 136 18.96 -14.42 -4.16
CA ARG A 136 19.29 -13.31 -3.26
C ARG A 136 18.07 -12.61 -2.67
N PHE A 137 16.91 -12.70 -3.34
CA PHE A 137 15.65 -12.13 -2.89
C PHE A 137 14.71 -13.15 -2.25
N ALA A 138 15.06 -14.44 -2.16
CA ALA A 138 14.18 -15.49 -1.61
C ALA A 138 13.65 -15.13 -0.21
N HIS A 139 14.46 -14.47 0.61
CA HIS A 139 14.08 -14.05 1.96
C HIS A 139 12.95 -13.01 2.02
N PHE A 140 12.63 -12.34 0.91
CA PHE A 140 11.50 -11.41 0.80
C PHE A 140 10.17 -12.11 0.46
N ALA A 141 10.16 -13.42 0.17
CA ALA A 141 8.95 -14.15 -0.18
C ALA A 141 8.03 -14.35 1.03
N GLY A 142 8.62 -14.31 2.23
CA GLY A 142 7.90 -14.35 3.50
C GLY A 142 7.06 -15.63 3.65
N GLU A 143 5.88 -15.47 4.22
CA GLU A 143 4.96 -16.56 4.56
C GLU A 143 4.37 -17.30 3.33
N TRP A 144 4.45 -16.72 2.12
CA TRP A 144 3.93 -17.30 0.87
C TRP A 144 5.04 -17.88 -0.02
N SER A 145 6.21 -18.19 0.56
CA SER A 145 7.37 -18.69 -0.19
C SER A 145 7.11 -20.06 -0.84
N GLY A 146 6.28 -20.91 -0.24
CA GLY A 146 5.88 -22.20 -0.80
C GLY A 146 4.70 -22.16 -1.76
N GLU A 147 4.19 -20.96 -2.08
CA GLU A 147 2.94 -20.80 -2.81
C GLU A 147 3.18 -20.38 -4.26
N THR A 148 2.45 -21.01 -5.18
CA THR A 148 2.46 -20.63 -6.61
C THR A 148 1.62 -19.38 -6.84
N SER A 149 1.72 -18.78 -8.02
CA SER A 149 0.93 -17.61 -8.35
C SER A 149 -0.58 -17.93 -8.41
N PRO A 150 -1.42 -17.19 -7.64
CA PRO A 150 -2.87 -17.22 -7.81
C PRO A 150 -3.37 -16.21 -8.86
N TYR A 151 -2.47 -15.42 -9.48
CA TYR A 151 -2.84 -14.35 -10.40
C TYR A 151 -2.89 -14.85 -11.85
N GLY A 152 -3.48 -14.04 -12.74
CA GLY A 152 -3.56 -14.36 -14.16
C GLY A 152 -2.24 -14.17 -14.91
N PRO A 153 -2.08 -14.80 -16.09
CA PRO A 153 -0.86 -14.75 -16.89
C PRO A 153 -0.44 -13.35 -17.33
N VAL A 154 -1.39 -12.43 -17.52
CA VAL A 154 -1.06 -11.03 -17.85
C VAL A 154 -0.34 -10.34 -16.69
N TRP A 155 -0.82 -10.53 -15.47
CA TRP A 155 -0.22 -9.91 -14.29
C TRP A 155 1.18 -10.46 -14.02
N GLU A 156 1.32 -11.78 -14.07
CA GLU A 156 2.61 -12.43 -13.87
C GLU A 156 3.58 -12.20 -15.04
N GLY A 157 3.06 -11.98 -16.25
CA GLY A 157 3.86 -11.53 -17.38
C GLY A 157 4.49 -10.15 -17.13
N ILE A 158 3.75 -9.22 -16.52
CA ILE A 158 4.28 -7.91 -16.12
C ILE A 158 5.35 -8.08 -15.03
N ALA A 159 5.08 -8.88 -13.99
CA ALA A 159 6.05 -9.15 -12.94
C ALA A 159 7.35 -9.76 -13.49
N THR A 160 7.22 -10.72 -14.41
CA THR A 160 8.35 -11.33 -15.13
C THR A 160 9.13 -10.31 -15.95
N ALA A 161 8.45 -9.46 -16.72
CA ALA A 161 9.08 -8.44 -17.54
C ALA A 161 9.84 -7.42 -16.68
N VAL A 162 9.24 -6.97 -15.58
CA VAL A 162 9.90 -6.07 -14.62
C VAL A 162 11.14 -6.73 -14.03
N ALA A 163 11.04 -7.98 -13.57
CA ALA A 163 12.19 -8.72 -13.02
C ALA A 163 13.32 -8.91 -14.06
N ALA A 164 12.96 -9.19 -15.31
CA ALA A 164 13.91 -9.34 -16.41
C ALA A 164 14.64 -8.04 -16.74
N VAL A 165 13.99 -6.88 -16.62
CA VAL A 165 14.63 -5.59 -16.88
C VAL A 165 15.39 -5.09 -15.64
N SER A 166 14.89 -5.32 -14.43
CA SER A 166 15.54 -4.87 -13.19
C SER A 166 16.83 -5.63 -12.89
N GLN A 167 16.94 -6.89 -13.35
CA GLN A 167 18.08 -7.76 -13.11
C GLN A 167 18.42 -7.80 -11.61
N ASP A 168 19.73 -7.80 -11.31
CA ASP A 168 20.26 -7.84 -9.96
C ASP A 168 20.71 -6.46 -9.43
N ASN A 169 20.06 -5.37 -9.85
CA ASN A 169 20.30 -4.03 -9.27
C ASN A 169 19.69 -3.84 -7.88
#